data_AF-A0A7Y1ZHQ0-F1
#
_entry.id   AF-A0A7Y1ZHQ0-F1
#
_cell.length_a   1.000
_cell.length_b   1.000
_cell.length_c   1.000
_cell.angle_alpha   90.00
_cell.angle_beta   90.00
_cell.angle_gamma   90.00
#
_symmetry.space_group_name_H-M   'P 1'
#
loop_
_entity.id
_entity.type
_entity.pdbx_description
1 polymer ?
#
loop_
_entity_poly.entity_id
_entity_poly.type
_entity_poly.pdbx_seq_one_letter_code
_entity_poly.pdbx_strand_id
1 'polypeptide(L)'
;MSLEPQPVHQIPSYQPLHDTDSGRPWFTTPRAKLFAVVFTLVLVTGLVATFMQPTIYRSAATVLMTAALAIDEENTEANIQQVEIQGRILLGGEVSRQLLRTLHDTGITEVDAPYLREVLSVHAVTDTNLVEMAAQGPDRELLPELVDTWIDVYLAIRTAHVQESQGQTLQVVNDQLADLEAKLEKARTALADYRDEHNISSAERQENEELSRLDGLNKALNKAVDNEIQTQAFLETLRKAIEDGKDVIPTSERAEIAAMKRELASLESRIKNLQKTYTLDFIARNPKWRDIPIRKAELERELGAALADGRREALAQSEQAMEAAKQAVIDLQERLAAQQEKAAHFTTVYATHEALVEDLAELEALNRETQSRLVQVQVNQVEKYPQVQVIDRPGAEAERVGPDYRLWLGGTLGAALGLGVLAVWLYGFLGPREKPAFVTLSGVHMYPQDMGALPQGQAPGQLAQSQAPLLDQQAAAPDTPEPPPPLPDDGEDKP
;
A
#
# COMPACT_ATOMS: atom_id res chain seq x y z
N MET A 1 102.58 63.54 -67.77
CA MET A 1 102.65 63.78 -66.32
C MET A 1 101.23 63.53 -65.79
N SER A 2 100.81 62.30 -65.51
CA SER A 2 101.54 61.13 -64.96
C SER A 2 101.96 61.36 -63.51
N LEU A 3 101.32 60.65 -62.57
CA LEU A 3 101.95 59.62 -61.75
C LEU A 3 100.90 58.79 -60.99
N GLU A 4 101.11 57.47 -61.00
CA GLU A 4 100.50 56.41 -60.18
C GLU A 4 101.32 56.22 -58.87
N PRO A 5 101.02 55.25 -57.97
CA PRO A 5 99.79 54.46 -57.74
C PRO A 5 99.38 54.41 -56.24
N GLN A 6 98.36 53.61 -55.89
CA GLN A 6 98.38 52.50 -54.89
C GLN A 6 96.94 52.10 -54.50
N PRO A 7 96.56 50.80 -54.48
CA PRO A 7 95.16 50.38 -54.30
C PRO A 7 94.77 50.06 -52.84
N VAL A 8 93.45 49.89 -52.65
CA VAL A 8 92.77 49.62 -51.38
C VAL A 8 92.95 48.17 -50.90
N HIS A 9 92.93 47.95 -49.58
CA HIS A 9 92.57 46.67 -48.99
C HIS A 9 91.25 46.81 -48.23
N GLN A 10 90.25 46.01 -48.61
CA GLN A 10 88.94 45.94 -47.98
C GLN A 10 88.66 44.53 -47.47
N ILE A 11 87.77 44.48 -46.47
CA ILE A 11 87.44 43.34 -45.61
C ILE A 11 86.84 42.19 -46.45
N PRO A 12 87.15 40.90 -46.18
CA PRO A 12 86.54 39.78 -46.88
C PRO A 12 85.02 39.73 -46.65
N SER A 13 84.26 39.70 -47.76
CA SER A 13 82.80 39.60 -47.77
C SER A 13 82.33 38.15 -47.64
N TYR A 14 81.27 37.93 -46.87
CA TYR A 14 80.56 36.64 -46.81
C TYR A 14 80.08 36.19 -48.20
N GLN A 15 80.34 34.93 -48.55
CA GLN A 15 79.67 34.26 -49.67
C GLN A 15 78.48 33.44 -49.14
N PRO A 16 77.23 33.73 -49.56
CA PRO A 16 76.13 32.77 -49.40
C PRO A 16 76.32 31.62 -50.40
N LEU A 17 76.11 30.37 -49.98
CA LEU A 17 76.05 29.24 -50.90
C LEU A 17 74.77 29.34 -51.73
N HIS A 18 74.91 29.75 -53.00
CA HIS A 18 73.96 29.39 -54.05
C HIS A 18 74.33 28.00 -54.56
N ASP A 19 73.58 26.98 -54.13
CA ASP A 19 73.56 25.69 -54.81
C ASP A 19 72.37 25.68 -55.78
N THR A 20 72.66 25.58 -57.08
CA THR A 20 71.67 25.73 -58.16
C THR A 20 71.58 24.47 -59.01
N ASP A 21 70.55 23.66 -58.79
CA ASP A 21 70.13 22.59 -59.71
C ASP A 21 68.69 22.81 -60.18
N SER A 22 68.51 23.87 -60.97
CA SER A 22 67.20 24.36 -61.41
C SER A 22 66.92 24.03 -62.89
N GLY A 23 66.60 22.77 -63.17
CA GLY A 23 66.35 22.29 -64.54
C GLY A 23 65.12 21.39 -64.75
N ARG A 24 64.31 21.12 -63.71
CA ARG A 24 63.16 20.20 -63.78
C ARG A 24 61.91 20.79 -63.10
N PRO A 25 60.71 20.72 -63.72
CA PRO A 25 59.48 21.18 -63.07
C PRO A 25 59.15 20.29 -61.87
N TRP A 26 58.77 20.89 -60.74
CA TRP A 26 58.68 20.25 -59.41
C TRP A 26 57.83 18.96 -59.36
N PHE A 27 56.76 18.90 -60.16
CA PHE A 27 55.92 17.71 -60.38
C PHE A 27 56.69 16.45 -60.83
N THR A 28 57.88 16.60 -61.42
CA THR A 28 58.65 15.47 -61.98
C THR A 28 59.48 14.71 -60.95
N THR A 29 59.65 15.26 -59.73
CA THR A 29 60.36 14.59 -58.64
C THR A 29 59.63 13.30 -58.22
N PRO A 30 60.35 12.24 -57.77
CA PRO A 30 59.72 10.99 -57.35
C PRO A 30 58.77 11.21 -56.15
N ARG A 31 59.10 12.17 -55.28
CA ARG A 31 58.26 12.56 -54.13
C ARG A 31 56.92 13.18 -54.57
N ALA A 32 56.92 14.10 -55.54
CA ALA A 32 55.67 14.69 -56.03
C ALA A 32 54.79 13.68 -56.79
N LYS A 33 55.41 12.75 -57.54
CA LYS A 33 54.69 11.64 -58.19
C LYS A 33 54.06 10.68 -57.18
N LEU A 34 54.80 10.29 -56.14
CA LEU A 34 54.27 9.44 -55.07
C LEU A 34 53.10 10.12 -54.34
N PHE A 35 53.25 11.41 -53.98
CA PHE A 35 52.17 12.21 -53.42
C PHE A 35 50.93 12.16 -54.31
N ALA A 36 51.06 12.52 -55.59
CA ALA A 36 49.94 12.63 -56.51
C ALA A 36 49.21 11.30 -56.70
N VAL A 37 49.92 10.18 -56.79
CA VAL A 37 49.32 8.84 -56.93
C VAL A 37 48.57 8.43 -55.66
N VAL A 38 49.18 8.56 -54.48
CA VAL A 38 48.53 8.17 -53.20
C VAL A 38 47.35 9.09 -52.90
N PHE A 39 47.53 10.42 -53.06
CA PHE A 39 46.46 11.41 -52.90
C PHE A 39 45.27 11.10 -53.81
N THR A 40 45.49 10.87 -55.11
CA THR A 40 44.41 10.62 -56.06
C THR A 40 43.70 9.30 -55.76
N LEU A 41 44.43 8.23 -55.42
CA LEU A 41 43.85 6.93 -55.10
C LEU A 41 42.98 6.99 -53.84
N VAL A 42 43.48 7.61 -52.75
CA VAL A 42 42.70 7.78 -51.51
C VAL A 42 41.50 8.70 -51.75
N LEU A 43 41.68 9.83 -52.46
CA LEU A 43 40.61 10.78 -52.76
C LEU A 43 39.49 10.10 -53.57
N VAL A 44 39.81 9.42 -54.67
CA VAL A 44 38.80 8.73 -55.50
C VAL A 44 38.08 7.64 -54.71
N THR A 45 38.81 6.85 -53.92
CA THR A 45 38.21 5.77 -53.11
C THR A 45 37.27 6.32 -52.03
N GLY A 46 37.68 7.39 -51.32
CA GLY A 46 36.85 8.03 -50.31
C GLY A 46 35.64 8.80 -50.89
N LEU A 47 35.78 9.39 -52.08
CA LEU A 47 34.65 10.01 -52.80
C LEU A 47 33.62 8.95 -53.20
N VAL A 48 34.06 7.81 -53.77
CA VAL A 48 33.17 6.69 -54.09
C VAL A 48 32.48 6.18 -52.83
N ALA A 49 33.21 5.95 -51.74
CA ALA A 49 32.63 5.52 -50.46
C ALA A 49 31.62 6.54 -49.90
N THR A 50 31.89 7.84 -50.04
CA THR A 50 30.98 8.92 -49.60
C THR A 50 29.68 8.93 -50.42
N PHE A 51 29.75 8.79 -51.74
CA PHE A 51 28.56 8.77 -52.62
C PHE A 51 27.79 7.43 -52.58
N MET A 52 28.41 6.35 -52.09
CA MET A 52 27.72 5.07 -51.84
C MET A 52 26.96 5.02 -50.50
N GLN A 53 27.07 6.04 -49.62
CA GLN A 53 26.25 6.12 -48.41
C GLN A 53 24.82 6.58 -48.77
N PRO A 54 23.77 5.79 -48.42
CA PRO A 54 22.39 6.15 -48.70
C PRO A 54 21.98 7.42 -47.93
N THR A 55 21.10 8.22 -48.52
CA THR A 55 20.45 9.33 -47.81
C THR A 55 19.49 8.78 -46.76
N ILE A 56 19.59 9.28 -45.53
CA ILE A 56 18.68 8.96 -44.43
C ILE A 56 17.71 10.13 -44.26
N TYR A 57 16.42 9.81 -44.33
CA TYR A 57 15.32 10.70 -44.03
C TYR A 57 14.71 10.36 -42.66
N ARG A 58 14.02 11.33 -42.06
CA ARG A 58 13.32 11.21 -40.79
C ARG A 58 11.89 11.72 -40.94
N SER A 59 10.93 10.93 -40.49
CA SER A 59 9.59 11.38 -40.15
C SER A 59 9.46 11.34 -38.63
N ALA A 60 8.76 12.30 -38.03
CA ALA A 60 8.55 12.36 -36.59
C ALA A 60 7.20 13.01 -36.26
N ALA A 61 6.62 12.62 -35.14
CA ALA A 61 5.35 13.12 -34.62
C ALA A 61 5.42 13.21 -33.09
N THR A 62 4.66 14.12 -32.50
CA THR A 62 4.72 14.39 -31.05
C THR A 62 3.38 14.05 -30.40
N VAL A 63 3.42 13.21 -29.36
CA VAL A 63 2.25 12.72 -28.63
C VAL A 63 2.40 13.03 -27.14
N LEU A 64 1.40 13.69 -26.57
CA LEU A 64 1.28 13.89 -25.12
C LEU A 64 0.69 12.64 -24.47
N MET A 65 1.34 12.16 -23.42
CA MET A 65 0.89 11.03 -22.59
C MET A 65 0.69 11.50 -21.15
N THR A 66 -0.54 11.73 -20.72
CA THR A 66 -0.80 12.06 -19.31
C THR A 66 -0.68 10.81 -18.44
N ALA A 67 -0.33 10.97 -17.17
CA ALA A 67 -0.43 9.90 -16.19
C ALA A 67 -1.89 9.46 -15.97
N ALA A 68 -2.08 8.27 -15.39
CA ALA A 68 -3.34 7.94 -14.73
C ALA A 68 -3.35 8.63 -13.37
N LEU A 69 -4.34 9.50 -13.11
CA LEU A 69 -4.48 10.08 -11.78
C LEU A 69 -5.23 9.08 -10.88
N ALA A 70 -4.67 8.80 -9.71
CA ALA A 70 -5.44 8.23 -8.62
C ALA A 70 -6.53 9.22 -8.17
N ILE A 71 -7.56 8.73 -7.48
CA ILE A 71 -8.74 9.53 -7.08
C ILE A 71 -8.35 10.72 -6.18
N ASP A 72 -7.25 10.58 -5.44
CA ASP A 72 -6.82 11.49 -4.38
C ASP A 72 -5.45 12.17 -4.64
N GLU A 73 -4.87 12.03 -5.84
CA GLU A 73 -3.58 12.64 -6.20
C GLU A 73 -3.75 13.96 -6.98
N GLU A 74 -3.15 15.05 -6.46
CA GLU A 74 -3.15 16.35 -7.12
C GLU A 74 -2.08 16.42 -8.23
N ASN A 75 -2.46 16.98 -9.39
CA ASN A 75 -1.75 16.85 -10.68
C ASN A 75 -0.39 17.60 -10.75
N THR A 76 0.65 17.10 -10.08
CA THR A 76 1.94 17.80 -9.96
C THR A 76 3.17 16.88 -10.01
N GLU A 77 3.52 16.35 -11.19
CA GLU A 77 4.89 16.25 -11.73
C GLU A 77 4.94 15.54 -13.10
N ALA A 78 6.02 15.73 -13.87
CA ALA A 78 6.24 15.02 -15.14
C ALA A 78 6.81 13.62 -14.86
N ASN A 79 6.01 12.56 -15.04
CA ASN A 79 6.40 11.20 -14.64
C ASN A 79 7.24 10.50 -15.72
N ILE A 80 8.51 10.91 -15.83
CA ILE A 80 9.47 10.42 -16.83
C ILE A 80 9.53 8.87 -16.87
N GLN A 81 9.46 8.20 -15.71
CA GLN A 81 9.49 6.73 -15.64
C GLN A 81 8.26 6.09 -16.31
N GLN A 82 7.07 6.65 -16.13
CA GLN A 82 5.87 6.20 -16.85
C GLN A 82 5.98 6.45 -18.35
N VAL A 83 6.56 7.59 -18.77
CA VAL A 83 6.77 7.92 -20.19
C VAL A 83 7.70 6.90 -20.86
N GLU A 84 8.82 6.52 -20.24
CA GLU A 84 9.71 5.47 -20.76
C GLU A 84 9.02 4.09 -20.86
N ILE A 85 8.18 3.75 -19.87
CA ILE A 85 7.39 2.50 -19.88
C ILE A 85 6.37 2.50 -21.02
N GLN A 86 5.65 3.61 -21.25
CA GLN A 86 4.75 3.73 -22.41
C GLN A 86 5.54 3.71 -23.74
N GLY A 87 6.75 4.26 -23.79
CA GLY A 87 7.65 4.18 -24.94
C GLY A 87 8.01 2.74 -25.33
N ARG A 88 8.21 1.84 -24.35
CA ARG A 88 8.37 0.40 -24.60
C ARG A 88 7.09 -0.27 -25.09
N ILE A 89 5.92 0.20 -24.68
CA ILE A 89 4.61 -0.32 -25.14
C ILE A 89 4.33 0.10 -26.59
N LEU A 90 4.73 1.31 -26.99
CA LEU A 90 4.62 1.83 -28.37
C LEU A 90 5.39 0.97 -29.40
N LEU A 91 6.57 0.48 -29.03
CA LEU A 91 7.37 -0.48 -29.81
C LEU A 91 7.00 -1.94 -29.52
N GLY A 92 5.86 -2.17 -28.84
CA GLY A 92 5.44 -3.47 -28.35
C GLY A 92 5.08 -4.48 -29.45
N GLY A 93 5.15 -5.75 -29.09
CA GLY A 93 4.90 -6.87 -30.01
C GLY A 93 3.47 -7.01 -30.52
N GLU A 94 2.49 -6.29 -29.94
CA GLU A 94 1.11 -6.19 -30.47
C GLU A 94 0.97 -5.02 -31.44
N VAL A 95 1.41 -3.81 -31.03
CA VAL A 95 1.36 -2.59 -31.85
C VAL A 95 2.09 -2.81 -33.18
N SER A 96 3.30 -3.39 -33.15
CA SER A 96 4.07 -3.71 -34.37
C SER A 96 3.41 -4.77 -35.26
N ARG A 97 2.73 -5.78 -34.69
CA ARG A 97 1.97 -6.78 -35.47
C ARG A 97 0.72 -6.17 -36.12
N GLN A 98 0.02 -5.30 -35.42
CA GLN A 98 -1.19 -4.67 -35.94
C GLN A 98 -0.85 -3.58 -36.96
N LEU A 99 0.21 -2.81 -36.73
CA LEU A 99 0.76 -1.86 -37.71
C LEU A 99 1.14 -2.56 -39.02
N LEU A 100 1.87 -3.69 -38.94
CA LEU A 100 2.24 -4.47 -40.12
C LEU A 100 1.01 -4.94 -40.92
N ARG A 101 -0.04 -5.40 -40.24
CA ARG A 101 -1.31 -5.75 -40.89
C ARG A 101 -1.96 -4.55 -41.56
N THR A 102 -2.11 -3.44 -40.85
CA THR A 102 -2.77 -2.22 -41.37
C THR A 102 -2.02 -1.67 -42.59
N LEU A 103 -0.69 -1.70 -42.60
CA LEU A 103 0.14 -1.34 -43.76
C LEU A 103 -0.06 -2.30 -44.94
N HIS A 104 -0.14 -3.62 -44.68
CA HIS A 104 -0.41 -4.61 -45.73
C HIS A 104 -1.83 -4.46 -46.30
N ASP A 105 -2.81 -4.15 -45.45
CA ASP A 105 -4.21 -3.90 -45.83
C ASP A 105 -4.40 -2.59 -46.63
N THR A 106 -3.57 -1.55 -46.40
CA THR A 106 -3.53 -0.34 -47.24
C THR A 106 -2.70 -0.50 -48.53
N GLY A 107 -1.96 -1.60 -48.66
CA GLY A 107 -1.23 -1.98 -49.89
C GLY A 107 0.30 -1.88 -49.80
N ILE A 108 0.86 -1.49 -48.66
CA ILE A 108 2.30 -1.36 -48.40
C ILE A 108 2.87 -2.72 -47.98
N THR A 109 3.00 -3.64 -48.95
CA THR A 109 3.42 -5.04 -48.69
C THR A 109 4.93 -5.25 -48.57
N GLU A 110 5.75 -4.23 -48.85
CA GLU A 110 7.23 -4.34 -48.83
C GLU A 110 7.84 -4.21 -47.43
N VAL A 111 7.06 -3.75 -46.45
CA VAL A 111 7.46 -3.60 -45.04
C VAL A 111 7.33 -4.93 -44.29
N ASP A 112 8.30 -5.23 -43.42
CA ASP A 112 8.29 -6.41 -42.55
C ASP A 112 8.66 -6.11 -41.08
N ALA A 113 8.57 -7.13 -40.22
CA ALA A 113 8.78 -6.99 -38.78
C ALA A 113 10.22 -6.62 -38.33
N PRO A 114 11.32 -7.08 -38.98
CA PRO A 114 12.64 -6.53 -38.71
C PRO A 114 12.84 -5.10 -39.25
N TYR A 115 12.34 -4.75 -40.45
CA TYR A 115 12.40 -3.37 -40.97
C TYR A 115 11.76 -2.38 -39.98
N LEU A 116 10.54 -2.69 -39.50
CA LEU A 116 9.85 -1.87 -38.49
C LEU A 116 10.67 -1.68 -37.20
N ARG A 117 11.57 -2.61 -36.85
CA ARG A 117 12.39 -2.54 -35.63
C ARG A 117 13.69 -1.75 -35.83
N GLU A 118 14.19 -1.66 -37.06
CA GLU A 118 15.35 -0.83 -37.42
C GLU A 118 14.92 0.62 -37.67
N VAL A 119 13.75 0.82 -38.28
CA VAL A 119 13.25 2.12 -38.72
C VAL A 119 12.50 2.88 -37.61
N LEU A 120 11.70 2.22 -36.78
CA LEU A 120 10.90 2.90 -35.74
C LEU A 120 11.69 3.14 -34.45
N SER A 121 11.54 4.35 -33.92
CA SER A 121 12.20 4.82 -32.70
C SER A 121 11.24 5.66 -31.86
N VAL A 122 11.40 5.62 -30.54
CA VAL A 122 10.61 6.40 -29.58
C VAL A 122 11.57 7.13 -28.64
N HIS A 123 11.38 8.44 -28.49
CA HIS A 123 12.18 9.26 -27.60
C HIS A 123 11.26 10.03 -26.64
N ALA A 124 11.51 9.93 -25.34
CA ALA A 124 10.89 10.83 -24.36
C ALA A 124 11.53 12.22 -24.47
N VAL A 125 10.71 13.27 -24.48
CA VAL A 125 11.21 14.66 -24.49
C VAL A 125 11.50 15.06 -23.05
N THR A 126 12.77 15.33 -22.75
CA THR A 126 13.31 15.59 -21.40
C THR A 126 12.46 16.56 -20.59
N ASP A 127 12.22 16.23 -19.33
CA ASP A 127 11.42 17.01 -18.36
C ASP A 127 9.96 17.29 -18.78
N THR A 128 9.40 16.50 -19.71
CA THR A 128 8.00 16.62 -20.15
C THR A 128 7.28 15.27 -20.27
N ASN A 129 5.96 15.34 -20.37
CA ASN A 129 5.09 14.20 -20.67
C ASN A 129 4.91 13.97 -22.20
N LEU A 130 5.82 14.49 -23.04
CA LEU A 130 5.77 14.36 -24.49
C LEU A 130 6.66 13.21 -24.99
N VAL A 131 6.15 12.48 -25.96
CA VAL A 131 6.84 11.39 -26.66
C VAL A 131 6.97 11.74 -28.14
N GLU A 132 8.19 11.72 -28.64
CA GLU A 132 8.48 11.80 -30.07
C GLU A 132 8.51 10.38 -30.66
N MET A 133 7.54 10.09 -31.52
CA MET A 133 7.47 8.86 -32.32
C MET A 133 8.11 9.14 -33.68
N ALA A 134 9.23 8.50 -34.00
CA ALA A 134 10.01 8.83 -35.20
C ALA A 134 10.43 7.59 -36.01
N ALA A 135 10.32 7.69 -37.34
CA ALA A 135 10.78 6.71 -38.29
C ALA A 135 11.99 7.24 -39.07
N GLN A 136 13.07 6.46 -39.21
CA GLN A 136 14.29 6.84 -39.92
C GLN A 136 14.70 5.77 -40.94
N GLY A 137 14.92 6.17 -42.20
CA GLY A 137 15.22 5.23 -43.29
C GLY A 137 15.50 5.92 -44.63
N PRO A 138 15.72 5.15 -45.71
CA PRO A 138 15.97 5.70 -47.04
C PRO A 138 14.69 6.16 -47.78
N ASP A 139 13.52 5.67 -47.35
CA ASP A 139 12.27 5.71 -48.11
C ASP A 139 11.43 6.96 -47.80
N ARG A 140 11.82 8.10 -48.39
CA ARG A 140 11.26 9.44 -48.13
C ARG A 140 9.72 9.52 -48.12
N GLU A 141 9.06 8.77 -48.99
CA GLU A 141 7.60 8.79 -49.18
C GLU A 141 6.86 7.85 -48.20
N LEU A 142 7.50 6.78 -47.73
CA LEU A 142 6.93 5.79 -46.82
C LEU A 142 6.95 6.25 -45.36
N LEU A 143 8.02 6.94 -44.93
CA LEU A 143 8.21 7.30 -43.52
C LEU A 143 7.09 8.19 -42.92
N PRO A 144 6.47 9.15 -43.65
CA PRO A 144 5.30 9.89 -43.15
C PRO A 144 4.09 8.99 -42.88
N GLU A 145 3.66 8.20 -43.88
CA GLU A 145 2.49 7.32 -43.79
C GLU A 145 2.69 6.21 -42.73
N LEU A 146 3.92 5.69 -42.60
CA LEU A 146 4.31 4.74 -41.56
C LEU A 146 4.14 5.32 -40.15
N VAL A 147 4.59 6.55 -39.89
CA VAL A 147 4.43 7.20 -38.58
C VAL A 147 2.97 7.51 -38.28
N ASP A 148 2.21 8.01 -39.27
CA ASP A 148 0.80 8.36 -39.09
C ASP A 148 -0.05 7.11 -38.76
N THR A 149 0.16 6.04 -39.53
CA THR A 149 -0.48 4.73 -39.30
C THR A 149 -0.11 4.14 -37.93
N TRP A 150 1.13 4.30 -37.48
CA TRP A 150 1.58 3.82 -36.16
C TRP A 150 0.88 4.53 -34.99
N ILE A 151 0.67 5.84 -35.11
CA ILE A 151 -0.10 6.63 -34.13
C ILE A 151 -1.54 6.14 -34.07
N ASP A 152 -2.22 6.05 -35.21
CA ASP A 152 -3.65 5.67 -35.22
C ASP A 152 -3.88 4.21 -34.81
N VAL A 153 -2.95 3.30 -35.14
CA VAL A 153 -2.96 1.91 -34.63
C VAL A 153 -2.76 1.88 -33.11
N TYR A 154 -1.83 2.66 -32.56
CA TYR A 154 -1.63 2.73 -31.10
C TYR A 154 -2.86 3.31 -30.39
N LEU A 155 -3.44 4.40 -30.91
CA LEU A 155 -4.65 5.00 -30.37
C LEU A 155 -5.82 4.01 -30.39
N ALA A 156 -6.03 3.29 -31.50
CA ALA A 156 -7.09 2.29 -31.61
C ALA A 156 -6.92 1.14 -30.60
N ILE A 157 -5.70 0.58 -30.47
CA ILE A 157 -5.38 -0.45 -29.47
C ILE A 157 -5.62 0.07 -28.06
N ARG A 158 -5.19 1.32 -27.77
CA ARG A 158 -5.35 1.93 -26.45
C ARG A 158 -6.81 2.16 -26.10
N THR A 159 -7.62 2.68 -27.02
CA THR A 159 -9.06 2.87 -26.84
C THR A 159 -9.78 1.54 -26.57
N ALA A 160 -9.46 0.49 -27.35
CA ALA A 160 -10.05 -0.83 -27.14
C ALA A 160 -9.70 -1.42 -25.77
N HIS A 161 -8.43 -1.34 -25.35
CA HIS A 161 -7.99 -1.85 -24.05
C HIS A 161 -8.59 -1.06 -22.87
N VAL A 162 -8.77 0.26 -23.01
CA VAL A 162 -9.47 1.09 -22.02
C VAL A 162 -10.93 0.66 -21.90
N GLN A 163 -11.63 0.45 -23.02
CA GLN A 163 -13.03 -0.02 -23.02
C GLN A 163 -13.17 -1.43 -22.41
N GLU A 164 -12.24 -2.34 -22.70
CA GLU A 164 -12.20 -3.67 -22.08
C GLU A 164 -11.98 -3.59 -20.57
N SER A 165 -10.99 -2.81 -20.11
CA SER A 165 -10.70 -2.58 -18.69
C SER A 165 -11.89 -1.95 -17.96
N GLN A 166 -12.58 -1.00 -18.58
CA GLN A 166 -13.82 -0.41 -18.07
C GLN A 166 -14.93 -1.46 -17.94
N GLY A 167 -15.14 -2.27 -18.98
CA GLY A 167 -16.14 -3.34 -18.97
C GLY A 167 -15.89 -4.37 -17.85
N GLN A 168 -14.64 -4.81 -17.69
CA GLN A 168 -14.24 -5.71 -16.60
C GLN A 168 -14.43 -5.06 -15.22
N THR A 169 -14.05 -3.79 -15.05
CA THR A 169 -14.21 -3.06 -13.79
C THR A 169 -15.67 -2.86 -13.42
N LEU A 170 -16.51 -2.48 -14.40
CA LEU A 170 -17.96 -2.38 -14.24
C LEU A 170 -18.58 -3.73 -13.89
N GLN A 171 -18.17 -4.81 -14.54
CA GLN A 171 -18.66 -6.15 -14.22
C GLN A 171 -18.33 -6.50 -12.76
N VAL A 172 -17.07 -6.37 -12.32
CA VAL A 172 -16.65 -6.67 -10.94
C VAL A 172 -17.45 -5.86 -9.91
N VAL A 173 -17.75 -4.59 -10.16
CA VAL A 173 -18.55 -3.76 -9.23
C VAL A 173 -20.03 -4.17 -9.23
N ASN A 174 -20.60 -4.58 -10.37
CA ASN A 174 -21.97 -5.10 -10.41
C ASN A 174 -22.09 -6.49 -9.75
N ASP A 175 -21.12 -7.37 -9.97
CA ASP A 175 -21.04 -8.69 -9.32
C ASP A 175 -20.92 -8.50 -7.79
N GLN A 176 -20.11 -7.54 -7.32
CA GLN A 176 -20.03 -7.15 -5.91
C GLN A 176 -21.37 -6.62 -5.35
N LEU A 177 -22.13 -5.83 -6.11
CA LEU A 177 -23.45 -5.35 -5.70
C LEU A 177 -24.48 -6.49 -5.59
N ALA A 178 -24.51 -7.40 -6.56
CA ALA A 178 -25.41 -8.55 -6.53
C ALA A 178 -25.12 -9.48 -5.32
N ASP A 179 -23.84 -9.69 -5.01
CA ASP A 179 -23.41 -10.43 -3.81
C ASP A 179 -23.79 -9.71 -2.51
N LEU A 180 -23.73 -8.37 -2.48
CA LEU A 180 -24.16 -7.57 -1.33
C LEU A 180 -25.68 -7.55 -1.15
N GLU A 181 -26.45 -7.47 -2.23
CA GLU A 181 -27.92 -7.61 -2.20
C GLU A 181 -28.33 -9.00 -1.70
N ALA A 182 -27.67 -10.06 -2.19
CA ALA A 182 -27.91 -11.43 -1.73
C ALA A 182 -27.46 -11.69 -0.28
N LYS A 183 -26.57 -10.87 0.28
CA LYS A 183 -26.23 -10.86 1.72
C LYS A 183 -27.22 -10.04 2.53
N LEU A 184 -27.63 -8.87 2.06
CA LEU A 184 -28.62 -7.99 2.69
C LEU A 184 -29.96 -8.70 2.88
N GLU A 185 -30.49 -9.37 1.84
CA GLU A 185 -31.76 -10.08 1.98
C GLU A 185 -31.67 -11.27 2.94
N LYS A 186 -30.52 -11.94 3.03
CA LYS A 186 -30.28 -12.97 4.06
C LYS A 186 -30.21 -12.37 5.46
N ALA A 187 -29.51 -11.25 5.65
CA ALA A 187 -29.40 -10.58 6.94
C ALA A 187 -30.77 -10.04 7.41
N ARG A 188 -31.54 -9.42 6.50
CA ARG A 188 -32.93 -8.98 6.74
C ARG A 188 -33.85 -10.14 7.10
N THR A 189 -33.75 -11.26 6.40
CA THR A 189 -34.51 -12.48 6.70
C THR A 189 -34.12 -13.05 8.07
N ALA A 190 -32.82 -13.20 8.34
CA ALA A 190 -32.34 -13.71 9.62
C ALA A 190 -32.75 -12.81 10.80
N LEU A 191 -32.68 -11.48 10.66
CA LEU A 191 -33.16 -10.54 11.67
C LEU A 191 -34.68 -10.61 11.85
N ALA A 192 -35.46 -10.81 10.78
CA ALA A 192 -36.91 -10.98 10.88
C ALA A 192 -37.26 -12.31 11.59
N ASP A 193 -36.69 -13.43 11.14
CA ASP A 193 -36.88 -14.75 11.74
C ASP A 193 -36.49 -14.75 13.24
N TYR A 194 -35.35 -14.16 13.59
CA TYR A 194 -34.88 -14.04 14.97
C TYR A 194 -35.84 -13.22 15.85
N ARG A 195 -36.40 -12.13 15.29
CA ARG A 195 -37.37 -11.29 15.99
C ARG A 195 -38.72 -11.97 16.16
N ASP A 196 -39.16 -12.78 15.20
CA ASP A 196 -40.41 -13.54 15.30
C ASP A 196 -40.26 -14.72 16.27
N GLU A 197 -39.16 -15.48 16.23
CA GLU A 197 -38.86 -16.56 17.17
C GLU A 197 -38.83 -16.04 18.62
N HIS A 198 -38.11 -14.95 18.87
CA HIS A 198 -37.99 -14.37 20.21
C HIS A 198 -39.03 -13.30 20.57
N ASN A 199 -40.05 -13.09 19.73
CA ASN A 199 -41.17 -12.17 19.96
C ASN A 199 -40.73 -10.70 20.24
N ILE A 200 -39.70 -10.24 19.52
CA ILE A 200 -39.04 -8.93 19.67
C ILE A 200 -39.83 -7.86 18.90
N SER A 201 -40.97 -7.49 19.48
CA SER A 201 -41.85 -6.44 18.95
C SER A 201 -41.36 -5.02 19.26
N SER A 202 -40.70 -4.80 20.41
CA SER A 202 -40.13 -3.51 20.79
C SER A 202 -39.08 -3.69 21.90
N ALA A 203 -37.88 -4.15 21.52
CA ALA A 203 -36.83 -4.59 22.44
C ALA A 203 -36.55 -3.62 23.61
N GLU A 204 -36.28 -2.34 23.32
CA GLU A 204 -36.03 -1.29 24.32
C GLU A 204 -37.10 -1.22 25.43
N ARG A 205 -38.37 -1.44 25.09
CA ARG A 205 -39.47 -1.40 26.07
C ARG A 205 -39.56 -2.69 26.89
N GLN A 206 -39.26 -3.84 26.27
CA GLN A 206 -39.25 -5.14 26.95
C GLN A 206 -38.08 -5.22 27.95
N GLU A 207 -36.90 -4.71 27.59
CA GLU A 207 -35.73 -4.63 28.48
C GLU A 207 -36.03 -3.79 29.74
N ASN A 208 -36.51 -2.56 29.53
CA ASN A 208 -36.85 -1.64 30.62
C ASN A 208 -37.94 -2.20 31.53
N GLU A 209 -38.90 -2.99 31.01
CA GLU A 209 -39.92 -3.62 31.85
C GLU A 209 -39.35 -4.77 32.69
N GLU A 210 -38.56 -5.69 32.12
CA GLU A 210 -38.00 -6.82 32.88
C GLU A 210 -36.97 -6.36 33.94
N LEU A 211 -36.20 -5.31 33.67
CA LEU A 211 -35.33 -4.65 34.64
C LEU A 211 -36.12 -3.91 35.73
N SER A 212 -37.19 -3.20 35.37
CA SER A 212 -38.07 -2.54 36.35
C SER A 212 -38.79 -3.55 37.26
N ARG A 213 -39.13 -4.74 36.74
CA ARG A 213 -39.70 -5.85 37.52
C ARG A 213 -38.67 -6.42 38.51
N LEU A 214 -37.40 -6.55 38.13
CA LEU A 214 -36.31 -6.95 39.04
C LEU A 214 -36.12 -5.96 40.19
N ASP A 215 -36.02 -4.66 39.89
CA ASP A 215 -35.91 -3.61 40.90
C ASP A 215 -37.12 -3.60 41.85
N GLY A 216 -38.34 -3.75 41.31
CA GLY A 216 -39.58 -3.86 42.08
C GLY A 216 -39.59 -5.08 43.02
N LEU A 217 -39.18 -6.27 42.54
CA LEU A 217 -39.07 -7.48 43.36
C LEU A 217 -37.99 -7.37 44.43
N ASN A 218 -36.83 -6.77 44.11
CA ASN A 218 -35.75 -6.54 45.07
C ASN A 218 -36.22 -5.59 46.19
N LYS A 219 -36.89 -4.48 45.85
CA LYS A 219 -37.52 -3.57 46.82
C LYS A 219 -38.60 -4.25 47.67
N ALA A 220 -39.40 -5.14 47.08
CA ALA A 220 -40.39 -5.93 47.82
C ALA A 220 -39.73 -6.93 48.78
N LEU A 221 -38.67 -7.63 48.36
CA LEU A 221 -37.93 -8.58 49.17
C LEU A 221 -37.27 -7.91 50.38
N ASN A 222 -36.56 -6.80 50.18
CA ASN A 222 -35.95 -6.05 51.28
C ASN A 222 -37.01 -5.62 52.33
N LYS A 223 -38.17 -5.13 51.87
CA LYS A 223 -39.30 -4.78 52.75
C LYS A 223 -39.90 -5.99 53.47
N ALA A 224 -39.90 -7.17 52.87
CA ALA A 224 -40.36 -8.41 53.50
C ALA A 224 -39.37 -8.88 54.58
N VAL A 225 -38.06 -8.78 54.32
CA VAL A 225 -36.99 -9.09 55.29
C VAL A 225 -37.03 -8.10 56.47
N ASP A 226 -37.21 -6.81 56.22
CA ASP A 226 -37.44 -5.80 57.28
C ASP A 226 -38.65 -6.17 58.16
N ASN A 227 -39.74 -6.65 57.55
CA ASN A 227 -40.95 -7.07 58.25
C ASN A 227 -40.74 -8.37 59.05
N GLU A 228 -39.97 -9.33 58.51
CA GLU A 228 -39.58 -10.55 59.24
C GLU A 228 -38.77 -10.20 60.48
N ILE A 229 -37.73 -9.37 60.35
CA ILE A 229 -36.88 -8.92 61.46
C ILE A 229 -37.71 -8.19 62.53
N GLN A 230 -38.62 -7.30 62.13
CA GLN A 230 -39.52 -6.59 63.06
C GLN A 230 -40.48 -7.56 63.78
N THR A 231 -41.01 -8.55 63.07
CA THR A 231 -41.94 -9.54 63.63
C THR A 231 -41.22 -10.50 64.59
N GLN A 232 -40.00 -10.92 64.26
CA GLN A 232 -39.15 -11.70 65.16
C GLN A 232 -38.83 -10.92 66.44
N ALA A 233 -38.37 -9.67 66.32
CA ALA A 233 -38.05 -8.83 67.46
C ALA A 233 -39.27 -8.58 68.36
N PHE A 234 -40.46 -8.43 67.78
CA PHE A 234 -41.72 -8.35 68.53
C PHE A 234 -42.04 -9.66 69.25
N LEU A 235 -41.98 -10.81 68.57
CA LEU A 235 -42.24 -12.14 69.15
C LEU A 235 -41.26 -12.49 70.28
N GLU A 236 -39.98 -12.17 70.14
CA GLU A 236 -38.99 -12.33 71.21
C GLU A 236 -39.27 -11.43 72.41
N THR A 237 -39.63 -10.16 72.17
CA THR A 237 -40.00 -9.21 73.23
C THR A 237 -41.25 -9.67 73.96
N LEU A 238 -42.23 -10.22 73.23
CA LEU A 238 -43.46 -10.78 73.77
C LEU A 238 -43.19 -12.00 74.65
N ARG A 239 -42.38 -12.96 74.18
CA ARG A 239 -41.97 -14.14 74.96
C ARG A 239 -41.25 -13.73 76.24
N LYS A 240 -40.26 -12.83 76.16
CA LYS A 240 -39.55 -12.28 77.35
C LYS A 240 -40.52 -11.59 78.32
N ALA A 241 -41.52 -10.85 77.83
CA ALA A 241 -42.53 -10.23 78.69
C ALA A 241 -43.42 -11.26 79.42
N ILE A 242 -43.73 -12.39 78.78
CA ILE A 242 -44.47 -13.50 79.38
C ILE A 242 -43.62 -14.23 80.43
N GLU A 243 -42.33 -14.44 80.15
CA GLU A 243 -41.36 -15.05 81.08
C GLU A 243 -41.11 -14.17 82.32
N ASP A 244 -41.00 -12.84 82.14
CA ASP A 244 -40.92 -11.84 83.22
C ASP A 244 -42.21 -11.76 84.08
N GLY A 245 -43.28 -12.47 83.72
CA GLY A 245 -44.57 -12.43 84.40
C GLY A 245 -45.34 -11.12 84.22
N LYS A 246 -45.09 -10.36 83.14
CA LYS A 246 -45.77 -9.09 82.86
C LYS A 246 -47.14 -9.33 82.22
N ASP A 247 -48.07 -8.43 82.49
CA ASP A 247 -49.42 -8.43 81.90
C ASP A 247 -49.38 -8.10 80.39
N VAL A 248 -49.31 -9.13 79.57
CA VAL A 248 -49.56 -9.04 78.13
C VAL A 248 -51.06 -9.06 77.88
N ILE A 249 -51.59 -7.98 77.28
CA ILE A 249 -53.03 -7.80 77.03
C ILE A 249 -53.27 -7.40 75.55
N PRO A 250 -53.96 -8.24 74.76
CA PRO A 250 -54.44 -7.91 73.41
C PRO A 250 -55.21 -6.60 73.37
N THR A 251 -55.05 -5.81 72.31
CA THR A 251 -55.63 -4.46 72.21
C THR A 251 -57.16 -4.45 72.31
N SER A 252 -57.82 -5.52 71.86
CA SER A 252 -59.24 -5.83 72.06
C SER A 252 -59.65 -5.87 73.54
N GLU A 253 -58.94 -6.66 74.35
CA GLU A 253 -59.30 -6.98 75.74
C GLU A 253 -58.94 -5.88 76.75
N ARG A 254 -58.08 -4.91 76.37
CA ARG A 254 -57.56 -3.86 77.28
C ARG A 254 -58.65 -3.11 78.03
N ALA A 255 -59.79 -2.83 77.38
CA ALA A 255 -60.89 -2.11 78.01
C ALA A 255 -61.57 -2.92 79.12
N GLU A 256 -61.76 -4.22 78.90
CA GLU A 256 -62.45 -5.15 79.80
C GLU A 256 -61.54 -5.56 80.97
N ILE A 257 -60.28 -5.92 80.70
CA ILE A 257 -59.29 -6.21 81.74
C ILE A 257 -59.03 -4.96 82.61
N ALA A 258 -59.04 -3.76 82.03
CA ALA A 258 -58.97 -2.53 82.82
C ALA A 258 -60.24 -2.25 83.64
N ALA A 259 -61.42 -2.76 83.24
CA ALA A 259 -62.66 -2.67 84.01
C ALA A 259 -62.64 -3.67 85.18
N MET A 260 -62.28 -4.93 84.93
CA MET A 260 -62.08 -5.95 85.98
C MET A 260 -61.09 -5.48 87.05
N LYS A 261 -59.93 -4.93 86.66
CA LYS A 261 -58.95 -4.38 87.61
C LYS A 261 -59.49 -3.20 88.44
N ARG A 262 -60.41 -2.39 87.89
CA ARG A 262 -61.10 -1.31 88.62
C ARG A 262 -62.16 -1.83 89.60
N GLU A 263 -62.95 -2.85 89.21
CA GLU A 263 -63.88 -3.52 90.13
C GLU A 263 -63.12 -4.21 91.28
N LEU A 264 -62.01 -4.89 90.96
CA LEU A 264 -61.17 -5.58 91.95
C LEU A 264 -60.64 -4.62 93.03
N ALA A 265 -60.02 -3.50 92.61
CA ALA A 265 -59.54 -2.48 93.54
C ALA A 265 -60.67 -1.84 94.39
N SER A 266 -61.88 -1.76 93.85
CA SER A 266 -63.07 -1.30 94.58
C SER A 266 -63.51 -2.31 95.65
N LEU A 267 -63.54 -3.61 95.32
CA LEU A 267 -63.84 -4.70 96.25
C LEU A 267 -62.78 -4.79 97.37
N GLU A 268 -61.50 -4.65 97.03
CA GLU A 268 -60.40 -4.59 98.00
C GLU A 268 -60.52 -3.40 98.95
N SER A 269 -60.81 -2.20 98.43
CA SER A 269 -61.07 -1.02 99.25
C SER A 269 -62.26 -1.23 100.19
N ARG A 270 -63.34 -1.88 99.73
CA ARG A 270 -64.50 -2.22 100.57
C ARG A 270 -64.14 -3.22 101.67
N ILE A 271 -63.39 -4.28 101.37
CA ILE A 271 -62.90 -5.25 102.36
C ILE A 271 -61.99 -4.57 103.39
N LYS A 272 -61.02 -3.77 102.94
CA LYS A 272 -60.08 -3.02 103.80
C LYS A 272 -60.78 -2.00 104.71
N ASN A 273 -61.92 -1.47 104.29
CA ASN A 273 -62.75 -0.62 105.15
C ASN A 273 -63.59 -1.42 106.17
N LEU A 274 -64.16 -2.57 105.79
CA LEU A 274 -64.86 -3.47 106.73
C LEU A 274 -63.92 -4.05 107.80
N GLN A 275 -62.67 -4.35 107.42
CA GLN A 275 -61.61 -4.83 108.31
C GLN A 275 -61.23 -3.85 109.44
N LYS A 276 -61.62 -2.56 109.35
CA LYS A 276 -61.44 -1.58 110.44
C LYS A 276 -62.38 -1.80 111.63
N THR A 277 -63.42 -2.62 111.46
CA THR A 277 -64.49 -2.81 112.46
C THR A 277 -64.86 -4.28 112.66
N TYR A 278 -64.57 -5.15 111.70
CA TYR A 278 -64.96 -6.56 111.72
C TYR A 278 -63.79 -7.47 111.31
N THR A 279 -63.73 -8.67 111.90
CA THR A 279 -62.76 -9.70 111.49
C THR A 279 -63.14 -10.31 110.13
N LEU A 280 -62.15 -10.84 109.40
CA LEU A 280 -62.36 -11.53 108.12
C LEU A 280 -63.40 -12.67 108.22
N ASP A 281 -63.32 -13.47 109.29
CA ASP A 281 -64.26 -14.56 109.53
C ASP A 281 -65.70 -14.06 109.77
N PHE A 282 -65.88 -12.94 110.47
CA PHE A 282 -67.20 -12.33 110.63
C PHE A 282 -67.75 -11.78 109.30
N ILE A 283 -66.91 -11.14 108.48
CA ILE A 283 -67.30 -10.65 107.15
C ILE A 283 -67.72 -11.82 106.25
N ALA A 284 -67.02 -12.95 106.30
CA ALA A 284 -67.34 -14.16 105.53
C ALA A 284 -68.61 -14.89 106.01
N ARG A 285 -69.00 -14.75 107.28
CA ARG A 285 -70.23 -15.37 107.83
C ARG A 285 -71.46 -14.47 107.80
N ASN A 286 -71.30 -13.15 107.73
CA ASN A 286 -72.41 -12.20 107.82
C ASN A 286 -73.21 -12.13 106.50
N PRO A 287 -74.53 -12.40 106.51
CA PRO A 287 -75.37 -12.37 105.30
C PRO A 287 -75.38 -11.04 104.53
N LYS A 288 -74.99 -9.92 105.18
CA LYS A 288 -74.95 -8.59 104.54
C LYS A 288 -73.67 -8.34 103.73
N TRP A 289 -72.60 -9.10 103.97
CA TRP A 289 -71.26 -8.80 103.42
C TRP A 289 -70.50 -9.99 102.84
N ARG A 290 -70.96 -11.23 103.09
CA ARG A 290 -70.32 -12.47 102.61
C ARG A 290 -70.02 -12.48 101.10
N ASP A 291 -70.86 -11.84 100.31
CA ASP A 291 -70.74 -11.88 98.85
C ASP A 291 -69.57 -11.02 98.33
N ILE A 292 -69.03 -10.10 99.14
CA ILE A 292 -67.89 -9.23 98.77
C ILE A 292 -66.58 -10.04 98.61
N PRO A 293 -66.11 -10.85 99.59
CA PRO A 293 -64.95 -11.71 99.38
C PRO A 293 -65.20 -12.81 98.34
N ILE A 294 -66.44 -13.29 98.17
CA ILE A 294 -66.79 -14.26 97.12
C ILE A 294 -66.59 -13.63 95.73
N ARG A 295 -67.19 -12.45 95.48
CA ARG A 295 -67.03 -11.75 94.20
C ARG A 295 -65.58 -11.33 93.95
N LYS A 296 -64.80 -10.99 95.00
CA LYS A 296 -63.34 -10.77 94.83
C LYS A 296 -62.64 -12.03 94.31
N ALA A 297 -62.80 -13.17 94.99
CA ALA A 297 -62.14 -14.42 94.60
C ALA A 297 -62.63 -14.98 93.25
N GLU A 298 -63.85 -14.63 92.84
CA GLU A 298 -64.38 -14.91 91.52
C GLU A 298 -63.75 -14.00 90.44
N LEU A 299 -63.73 -12.69 90.67
CA LEU A 299 -63.15 -11.71 89.75
C LEU A 299 -61.62 -11.89 89.59
N GLU A 300 -60.91 -12.35 90.63
CA GLU A 300 -59.50 -12.76 90.52
C GLU A 300 -59.32 -13.98 89.62
N ARG A 301 -60.28 -14.90 89.61
CA ARG A 301 -60.29 -16.08 88.74
C ARG A 301 -60.62 -15.70 87.29
N GLU A 302 -61.63 -14.84 87.09
CA GLU A 302 -62.03 -14.28 85.80
C GLU A 302 -60.85 -13.51 85.16
N LEU A 303 -60.24 -12.59 85.92
CA LEU A 303 -59.07 -11.82 85.50
C LEU A 303 -57.85 -12.71 85.22
N GLY A 304 -57.60 -13.72 86.06
CA GLY A 304 -56.50 -14.67 85.87
C GLY A 304 -56.67 -15.55 84.62
N ALA A 305 -57.90 -15.92 84.29
CA ALA A 305 -58.23 -16.64 83.06
C ALA A 305 -58.04 -15.73 81.83
N ALA A 306 -58.64 -14.53 81.82
CA ALA A 306 -58.47 -13.57 80.72
C ALA A 306 -57.00 -13.23 80.44
N LEU A 307 -56.19 -13.01 81.50
CA LEU A 307 -54.75 -12.79 81.35
C LEU A 307 -53.96 -14.04 80.91
N ALA A 308 -54.50 -15.25 81.03
CA ALA A 308 -53.90 -16.47 80.46
C ALA A 308 -54.34 -16.71 79.00
N ASP A 309 -55.55 -16.32 78.66
CA ASP A 309 -56.14 -16.49 77.32
C ASP A 309 -55.59 -15.43 76.35
N GLY A 310 -55.62 -14.14 76.72
CA GLY A 310 -55.00 -13.07 75.95
C GLY A 310 -53.48 -13.21 75.77
N ARG A 311 -52.79 -13.88 76.71
CA ARG A 311 -51.38 -14.29 76.53
C ARG A 311 -51.21 -15.35 75.45
N ARG A 312 -52.07 -16.38 75.43
CA ARG A 312 -52.05 -17.42 74.39
C ARG A 312 -52.43 -16.86 73.03
N GLU A 313 -53.45 -15.99 72.97
CA GLU A 313 -53.85 -15.34 71.72
C GLU A 313 -52.73 -14.45 71.17
N ALA A 314 -52.17 -13.55 71.97
CA ALA A 314 -51.10 -12.66 71.53
C ALA A 314 -49.85 -13.44 71.04
N LEU A 315 -49.49 -14.55 71.72
CA LEU A 315 -48.40 -15.41 71.29
C LEU A 315 -48.73 -16.12 69.97
N ALA A 316 -49.89 -16.75 69.85
CA ALA A 316 -50.32 -17.46 68.63
C ALA A 316 -50.44 -16.52 67.42
N GLN A 317 -51.00 -15.31 67.59
CA GLN A 317 -51.04 -14.29 66.54
C GLN A 317 -49.63 -13.87 66.10
N SER A 318 -48.68 -13.74 67.04
CA SER A 318 -47.31 -13.33 66.75
C SER A 318 -46.49 -14.44 66.08
N GLU A 319 -46.72 -15.70 66.44
CA GLU A 319 -46.11 -16.86 65.81
C GLU A 319 -46.66 -17.07 64.39
N GLN A 320 -47.98 -16.91 64.19
CA GLN A 320 -48.60 -16.92 62.86
C GLN A 320 -48.10 -15.76 61.98
N ALA A 321 -47.93 -14.56 62.54
CA ALA A 321 -47.37 -13.42 61.83
C ALA A 321 -45.91 -13.65 61.41
N MET A 322 -45.10 -14.27 62.27
CA MET A 322 -43.70 -14.61 61.97
C MET A 322 -43.62 -15.63 60.82
N GLU A 323 -44.46 -16.67 60.84
CA GLU A 323 -44.46 -17.69 59.78
C GLU A 323 -44.97 -17.11 58.45
N ALA A 324 -45.96 -16.22 58.48
CA ALA A 324 -46.40 -15.48 57.30
C ALA A 324 -45.31 -14.54 56.74
N ALA A 325 -44.50 -13.91 57.60
CA ALA A 325 -43.39 -13.06 57.18
C ALA A 325 -42.27 -13.88 56.51
N LYS A 326 -41.86 -15.01 57.09
CA LYS A 326 -40.92 -15.96 56.46
C LYS A 326 -41.41 -16.43 55.09
N GLN A 327 -42.67 -16.87 55.00
CA GLN A 327 -43.22 -17.36 53.74
C GLN A 327 -43.21 -16.26 52.68
N ALA A 328 -43.52 -15.01 53.04
CA ALA A 328 -43.42 -13.87 52.13
C ALA A 328 -41.97 -13.61 51.65
N VAL A 329 -40.95 -13.82 52.50
CA VAL A 329 -39.53 -13.73 52.11
C VAL A 329 -39.16 -14.87 51.14
N ILE A 330 -39.56 -16.10 51.42
CA ILE A 330 -39.32 -17.28 50.55
C ILE A 330 -39.99 -17.07 49.18
N ASP A 331 -41.29 -16.76 49.16
CA ASP A 331 -42.07 -16.45 47.95
C ASP A 331 -41.40 -15.36 47.09
N LEU A 332 -40.81 -14.33 47.71
CA LEU A 332 -40.14 -13.24 47.01
C LEU A 332 -38.74 -13.61 46.54
N GLN A 333 -38.02 -14.48 47.25
CA GLN A 333 -36.73 -15.03 46.80
C GLN A 333 -36.92 -15.93 45.57
N GLU A 334 -37.91 -16.83 45.58
CA GLU A 334 -38.24 -17.69 44.43
C GLU A 334 -38.63 -16.86 43.20
N ARG A 335 -39.51 -15.85 43.39
CA ARG A 335 -39.90 -14.93 42.30
C ARG A 335 -38.73 -14.11 41.78
N LEU A 336 -37.84 -13.64 42.65
CA LEU A 336 -36.66 -12.87 42.25
C LEU A 336 -35.69 -13.74 41.43
N ALA A 337 -35.41 -14.97 41.87
CA ALA A 337 -34.56 -15.91 41.12
C ALA A 337 -35.14 -16.25 39.74
N ALA A 338 -36.43 -16.58 39.67
CA ALA A 338 -37.12 -16.86 38.40
C ALA A 338 -37.25 -15.63 37.48
N GLN A 339 -37.15 -14.41 38.02
CA GLN A 339 -37.09 -13.17 37.23
C GLN A 339 -35.66 -12.85 36.79
N GLN A 340 -34.64 -13.18 37.59
CA GLN A 340 -33.22 -13.03 37.21
C GLN A 340 -32.85 -13.93 36.04
N GLU A 341 -33.32 -15.17 36.03
CA GLU A 341 -33.14 -16.11 34.91
C GLU A 341 -33.73 -15.56 33.61
N LYS A 342 -34.97 -15.04 33.65
CA LYS A 342 -35.63 -14.41 32.50
C LYS A 342 -34.90 -13.17 32.00
N ALA A 343 -34.45 -12.30 32.91
CA ALA A 343 -33.70 -11.10 32.55
C ALA A 343 -32.35 -11.46 31.90
N ALA A 344 -31.60 -12.43 32.45
CA ALA A 344 -30.35 -12.89 31.85
C ALA A 344 -30.56 -13.51 30.46
N HIS A 345 -31.62 -14.31 30.29
CA HIS A 345 -32.01 -14.83 28.98
C HIS A 345 -32.38 -13.70 28.01
N PHE A 346 -33.17 -12.73 28.46
CA PHE A 346 -33.55 -11.56 27.65
C PHE A 346 -32.33 -10.75 27.21
N THR A 347 -31.40 -10.41 28.11
CA THR A 347 -30.15 -9.70 27.78
C THR A 347 -29.30 -10.49 26.77
N THR A 348 -29.27 -11.82 26.87
CA THR A 348 -28.54 -12.68 25.90
C THR A 348 -29.18 -12.65 24.51
N VAL A 349 -30.51 -12.73 24.45
CA VAL A 349 -31.28 -12.62 23.19
C VAL A 349 -31.13 -11.22 22.59
N TYR A 350 -31.18 -10.18 23.43
CA TYR A 350 -31.10 -8.79 22.97
C TYR A 350 -29.70 -8.44 22.46
N ALA A 351 -28.63 -8.91 23.10
CA ALA A 351 -27.27 -8.74 22.59
C ALA A 351 -27.08 -9.36 21.19
N THR A 352 -27.73 -10.51 20.92
CA THR A 352 -27.74 -11.13 19.58
C THR A 352 -28.59 -10.32 18.58
N HIS A 353 -29.72 -9.76 19.02
CA HIS A 353 -30.53 -8.86 18.19
C HIS A 353 -29.75 -7.61 17.76
N GLU A 354 -29.08 -6.93 18.70
CA GLU A 354 -28.32 -5.71 18.39
C GLU A 354 -27.15 -6.01 17.44
N ALA A 355 -26.45 -7.14 17.61
CA ALA A 355 -25.41 -7.56 16.67
C ALA A 355 -25.97 -7.77 15.25
N LEU A 356 -27.14 -8.42 15.10
CA LEU A 356 -27.80 -8.58 13.80
C LEU A 356 -28.30 -7.26 13.18
N VAL A 357 -28.57 -6.24 14.00
CA VAL A 357 -28.91 -4.88 13.54
C VAL A 357 -27.65 -4.12 13.10
N GLU A 358 -26.53 -4.28 13.82
CA GLU A 358 -25.23 -3.68 13.47
C GLU A 358 -24.66 -4.29 12.17
N ASP A 359 -24.62 -5.62 12.06
CA ASP A 359 -24.24 -6.37 10.84
C ASP A 359 -25.05 -5.89 9.61
N LEU A 360 -26.37 -5.71 9.78
CA LEU A 360 -27.25 -5.24 8.72
C LEU A 360 -26.95 -3.78 8.34
N ALA A 361 -26.66 -2.92 9.32
CA ALA A 361 -26.32 -1.52 9.08
C ALA A 361 -24.97 -1.37 8.34
N GLU A 362 -23.97 -2.20 8.67
CA GLU A 362 -22.69 -2.26 7.96
C GLU A 362 -22.88 -2.73 6.51
N LEU A 363 -23.64 -3.81 6.28
CA LEU A 363 -23.95 -4.30 4.93
C LEU A 363 -24.69 -3.24 4.09
N GLU A 364 -25.59 -2.46 4.68
CA GLU A 364 -26.24 -1.35 3.97
C GLU A 364 -25.29 -0.18 3.71
N ALA A 365 -24.33 0.11 4.60
CA ALA A 365 -23.30 1.11 4.37
C ALA A 365 -22.39 0.71 3.19
N LEU A 366 -21.90 -0.53 3.20
CA LEU A 366 -21.04 -1.09 2.14
C LEU A 366 -21.77 -1.18 0.79
N ASN A 367 -23.07 -1.49 0.78
CA ASN A 367 -23.88 -1.45 -0.44
C ASN A 367 -23.98 0.00 -0.98
N ARG A 368 -24.30 0.99 -0.14
CA ARG A 368 -24.36 2.42 -0.53
C ARG A 368 -23.00 2.94 -1.03
N GLU A 369 -21.90 2.54 -0.42
CA GLU A 369 -20.55 2.86 -0.89
C GLU A 369 -20.26 2.22 -2.26
N THR A 370 -20.60 0.93 -2.43
CA THR A 370 -20.37 0.22 -3.69
C THR A 370 -21.24 0.79 -4.83
N GLN A 371 -22.46 1.25 -4.53
CA GLN A 371 -23.30 2.00 -5.48
C GLN A 371 -22.66 3.35 -5.87
N SER A 372 -22.12 4.10 -4.90
CA SER A 372 -21.37 5.34 -5.16
C SER A 372 -20.14 5.07 -6.04
N ARG A 373 -19.41 3.99 -5.77
CA ARG A 373 -18.27 3.52 -6.57
C ARG A 373 -18.67 3.13 -7.99
N LEU A 374 -19.82 2.47 -8.18
CA LEU A 374 -20.38 2.18 -9.50
C LEU A 374 -20.64 3.48 -10.27
N VAL A 375 -21.30 4.46 -9.65
CA VAL A 375 -21.55 5.79 -10.26
C VAL A 375 -20.22 6.49 -10.60
N GLN A 376 -19.21 6.45 -9.73
CA GLN A 376 -17.91 7.06 -10.00
C GLN A 376 -17.19 6.39 -11.19
N VAL A 377 -17.28 5.06 -11.35
CA VAL A 377 -16.75 4.36 -12.55
C VAL A 377 -17.57 4.70 -13.80
N GLN A 378 -18.89 4.87 -13.67
CA GLN A 378 -19.78 5.27 -14.77
C GLN A 378 -19.68 6.75 -15.16
N VAL A 379 -19.18 7.64 -14.29
CA VAL A 379 -19.08 9.09 -14.56
C VAL A 379 -17.66 9.50 -14.93
N ASN A 380 -16.64 9.12 -14.15
CA ASN A 380 -15.24 9.48 -14.39
C ASN A 380 -14.57 8.58 -15.47
N GLN A 381 -15.31 8.21 -16.51
CA GLN A 381 -14.92 7.26 -17.56
C GLN A 381 -13.61 7.65 -18.25
N VAL A 382 -13.36 8.95 -18.40
CA VAL A 382 -12.25 9.51 -19.17
C VAL A 382 -11.03 9.81 -18.29
N GLU A 383 -11.25 10.32 -17.07
CA GLU A 383 -10.20 10.95 -16.25
C GLU A 383 -9.23 9.94 -15.61
N LYS A 384 -9.69 8.73 -15.29
CA LYS A 384 -8.86 7.69 -14.64
C LYS A 384 -7.87 6.98 -15.57
N TYR A 385 -8.00 7.15 -16.88
CA TYR A 385 -7.15 6.47 -17.87
C TYR A 385 -6.15 7.45 -18.50
N PRO A 386 -4.87 7.05 -18.68
CA PRO A 386 -3.85 7.88 -19.33
C PRO A 386 -4.35 8.38 -20.69
N GLN A 387 -4.51 9.69 -20.82
CA GLN A 387 -4.97 10.31 -22.06
C GLN A 387 -3.78 10.48 -23.00
N VAL A 388 -3.98 10.01 -24.23
CA VAL A 388 -3.01 10.06 -25.31
C VAL A 388 -3.51 11.06 -26.33
N GLN A 389 -2.88 12.24 -26.39
CA GLN A 389 -3.27 13.31 -27.31
C GLN A 389 -2.15 13.54 -28.31
N VAL A 390 -2.45 13.43 -29.61
CA VAL A 390 -1.52 13.82 -30.68
C VAL A 390 -1.40 15.34 -30.66
N ILE A 391 -0.17 15.84 -30.45
CA ILE A 391 0.14 17.28 -30.42
C ILE A 391 0.60 17.74 -31.80
N ASP A 392 1.39 16.91 -32.49
CA ASP A 392 1.81 17.16 -33.86
C ASP A 392 1.86 15.83 -34.64
N ARG A 393 1.41 15.86 -35.90
CA ARG A 393 1.39 14.71 -36.83
C ARG A 393 2.57 14.78 -37.79
N PRO A 394 2.99 13.66 -38.43
CA PRO A 394 4.14 13.70 -39.31
C PRO A 394 3.93 14.64 -40.51
N GLY A 395 4.99 15.38 -40.87
CA GLY A 395 4.99 16.25 -42.04
C GLY A 395 4.82 15.46 -43.34
N ALA A 396 4.18 16.07 -44.35
CA ALA A 396 3.80 15.42 -45.60
C ALA A 396 4.97 14.89 -46.46
N GLU A 397 6.22 15.25 -46.15
CA GLU A 397 7.43 14.67 -46.72
C GLU A 397 8.47 14.47 -45.60
N ALA A 398 9.21 13.36 -45.60
CA ALA A 398 10.26 13.15 -44.60
C ALA A 398 11.47 14.09 -44.80
N GLU A 399 12.01 14.62 -43.71
CA GLU A 399 13.14 15.56 -43.72
C GLU A 399 14.48 14.81 -43.85
N ARG A 400 15.44 15.37 -44.60
CA ARG A 400 16.72 14.71 -44.91
C ARG A 400 17.78 14.96 -43.82
N VAL A 401 17.85 14.06 -42.85
CA VAL A 401 18.73 14.17 -41.67
C VAL A 401 20.18 13.73 -41.93
N GLY A 402 20.48 12.88 -42.92
CA GLY A 402 21.87 12.48 -43.16
C GLY A 402 22.17 11.74 -44.48
N PRO A 403 23.44 11.30 -44.67
CA PRO A 403 24.64 11.74 -43.96
C PRO A 403 25.08 13.14 -44.42
N ASP A 404 25.89 13.84 -43.64
CA ASP A 404 26.30 15.20 -43.98
C ASP A 404 27.43 15.22 -45.02
N TYR A 405 27.09 15.06 -46.31
CA TYR A 405 28.06 14.92 -47.40
C TYR A 405 29.11 16.05 -47.42
N ARG A 406 28.79 17.27 -46.97
CA ARG A 406 29.78 18.36 -46.83
C ARG A 406 30.92 18.02 -45.86
N LEU A 407 30.60 17.41 -44.72
CA LEU A 407 31.59 16.98 -43.73
C LEU A 407 32.37 15.76 -44.22
N TRP A 408 31.69 14.77 -44.82
CA TRP A 408 32.33 13.57 -45.37
C TRP A 408 33.28 13.86 -46.54
N LEU A 409 32.91 14.78 -47.45
CA LEU A 409 33.78 15.26 -48.53
C LEU A 409 35.00 16.02 -47.98
N GLY A 410 34.81 16.86 -46.96
CA GLY A 410 35.90 17.57 -46.29
C GLY A 410 36.87 16.63 -45.57
N GLY A 411 36.34 15.65 -44.82
CA GLY A 411 37.12 14.62 -44.14
C GLY A 411 37.90 13.73 -45.12
N THR A 412 37.27 13.33 -46.22
CA THR A 412 37.90 12.58 -47.32
C THR A 412 39.07 13.36 -47.93
N LEU A 413 38.89 14.65 -48.21
CA LEU A 413 39.96 15.51 -48.73
C LEU A 413 41.11 15.65 -47.73
N GLY A 414 40.81 15.86 -46.45
CA GLY A 414 41.80 15.91 -45.37
C GLY A 414 42.60 14.61 -45.22
N ALA A 415 41.92 13.46 -45.24
CA ALA A 415 42.54 12.14 -45.17
C ALA A 415 43.45 11.86 -46.38
N ALA A 416 43.00 12.22 -47.59
CA ALA A 416 43.81 12.10 -48.81
C ALA A 416 45.09 12.96 -48.75
N LEU A 417 44.98 14.22 -48.30
CA LEU A 417 46.14 15.10 -48.08
C LEU A 417 47.09 14.51 -47.04
N GLY A 418 46.57 14.09 -45.88
CA GLY A 418 47.36 13.53 -44.78
C GLY A 418 48.13 12.27 -45.18
N LEU A 419 47.46 11.30 -45.80
CA LEU A 419 48.09 10.06 -46.28
C LEU A 419 49.07 10.32 -47.44
N GLY A 420 48.79 11.28 -48.32
CA GLY A 420 49.73 11.73 -49.34
C GLY A 420 51.03 12.29 -48.74
N VAL A 421 50.94 13.16 -47.74
CA VAL A 421 52.11 13.71 -47.03
C VAL A 421 52.87 12.61 -46.28
N LEU A 422 52.15 11.73 -45.58
CA LEU A 422 52.73 10.62 -44.82
C LEU A 422 53.50 9.67 -45.76
N ALA A 423 52.96 9.34 -46.93
CA ALA A 423 53.64 8.50 -47.92
C ALA A 423 54.96 9.12 -48.41
N VAL A 424 55.01 10.44 -48.64
CA VAL A 424 56.24 11.16 -49.00
C VAL A 424 57.25 11.18 -47.85
N TRP A 425 56.78 11.40 -46.61
CA TRP A 425 57.63 11.37 -45.42
C TRP A 425 58.25 9.98 -45.21
N LEU A 426 57.43 8.92 -45.31
CA LEU A 426 57.87 7.53 -45.18
C LEU A 426 58.87 7.14 -46.27
N TYR A 427 58.63 7.54 -47.53
CA TYR A 427 59.59 7.38 -48.62
C TYR A 427 60.89 8.17 -48.41
N GLY A 428 60.82 9.33 -47.77
CA GLY A 428 61.99 10.10 -47.32
C GLY A 428 62.77 9.44 -46.18
N PHE A 429 62.09 8.71 -45.28
CA PHE A 429 62.67 8.04 -44.13
C PHE A 429 63.31 6.67 -44.48
N LEU A 430 62.69 5.91 -45.40
CA LEU A 430 63.20 4.61 -45.88
C LEU A 430 64.11 4.72 -47.12
N GLY A 431 64.20 5.91 -47.73
CA GLY A 431 65.01 6.14 -48.93
C GLY A 431 66.52 5.98 -48.68
N PRO A 432 67.30 5.42 -49.63
CA PRO A 432 68.76 5.36 -49.51
C PRO A 432 69.37 6.75 -49.34
N ARG A 433 70.24 6.91 -48.34
CA ARG A 433 71.06 8.12 -48.20
C ARG A 433 72.14 8.13 -49.27
N GLU A 434 72.05 9.08 -50.20
CA GLU A 434 73.08 9.30 -51.21
C GLU A 434 74.42 9.63 -50.53
N LYS A 435 75.48 8.93 -50.93
CA LYS A 435 76.85 9.21 -50.47
C LYS A 435 77.41 10.34 -51.32
N PRO A 436 77.94 11.43 -50.74
CA PRO A 436 78.54 12.51 -51.53
C PRO A 436 79.75 11.96 -52.31
N ALA A 437 79.79 12.26 -53.61
CA ALA A 437 80.91 11.87 -54.46
C ALA A 437 82.11 12.77 -54.21
N PHE A 438 83.19 12.22 -53.63
CA PHE A 438 84.43 12.94 -53.41
C PHE A 438 85.15 13.17 -54.75
N VAL A 439 85.19 14.42 -55.22
CA VAL A 439 85.90 14.80 -56.45
C VAL A 439 87.41 14.79 -56.19
N THR A 440 88.14 13.87 -56.82
CA THR A 440 89.60 13.77 -56.72
C THR A 440 90.30 14.50 -57.87
N LEU A 441 91.17 15.45 -57.53
CA LEU A 441 91.82 16.35 -58.51
C LEU A 441 93.13 15.76 -59.09
N SER A 442 93.05 14.63 -59.80
CA SER A 442 94.07 14.24 -60.81
C SER A 442 93.55 13.12 -61.71
N GLY A 443 93.67 13.30 -63.02
CA GLY A 443 93.05 12.40 -64.00
C GLY A 443 93.91 11.20 -64.39
N VAL A 444 93.62 10.02 -63.83
CA VAL A 444 93.95 8.73 -64.45
C VAL A 444 92.74 7.79 -64.29
N HIS A 445 92.10 7.43 -65.40
CA HIS A 445 91.06 6.41 -65.40
C HIS A 445 91.69 5.01 -65.39
N MET A 446 91.65 4.34 -64.25
CA MET A 446 91.95 2.90 -64.16
C MET A 446 90.64 2.10 -64.05
N TYR A 447 90.36 1.28 -65.05
CA TYR A 447 89.37 0.21 -64.96
C TYR A 447 90.00 -1.00 -64.24
N PRO A 448 89.37 -1.54 -63.17
CA PRO A 448 89.61 -2.91 -62.75
C PRO A 448 89.13 -3.89 -63.82
N GLN A 449 89.74 -5.07 -63.84
CA GLN A 449 89.62 -6.05 -64.91
C GLN A 449 88.95 -7.34 -64.39
N ASP A 450 88.20 -8.02 -65.26
CA ASP A 450 87.43 -9.22 -64.91
C ASP A 450 88.29 -10.50 -64.87
N MET A 451 87.72 -11.59 -64.34
CA MET A 451 88.29 -12.93 -63.98
C MET A 451 88.86 -13.06 -62.55
N GLY A 452 88.60 -14.15 -61.80
CA GLY A 452 87.71 -15.29 -62.08
C GLY A 452 87.89 -16.48 -61.12
N ALA A 453 87.26 -17.61 -61.47
CA ALA A 453 87.33 -18.97 -60.86
C ALA A 453 86.48 -19.29 -59.60
N LEU A 454 85.89 -20.49 -59.64
CA LEU A 454 85.20 -21.24 -58.55
C LEU A 454 86.13 -22.38 -58.07
N PRO A 455 85.89 -23.02 -56.90
CA PRO A 455 85.09 -24.26 -56.93
C PRO A 455 84.16 -24.51 -55.71
N GLN A 456 83.37 -25.58 -55.87
CA GLN A 456 82.27 -26.12 -55.04
C GLN A 456 82.58 -26.40 -53.54
N GLY A 457 81.51 -26.44 -52.71
CA GLY A 457 81.58 -26.96 -51.33
C GLY A 457 80.23 -27.09 -50.60
N GLN A 458 79.52 -28.21 -50.85
CA GLN A 458 78.50 -28.90 -50.02
C GLN A 458 77.44 -28.13 -49.17
N ALA A 459 76.21 -28.68 -49.19
CA ALA A 459 75.15 -28.47 -48.19
C ALA A 459 74.89 -29.79 -47.42
N PRO A 460 73.93 -29.92 -46.48
CA PRO A 460 73.15 -28.91 -45.73
C PRO A 460 73.27 -29.07 -44.19
N GLY A 461 72.75 -28.14 -43.37
CA GLY A 461 72.85 -28.24 -41.89
C GLY A 461 71.90 -27.37 -41.06
N GLN A 462 70.74 -27.93 -40.73
CA GLN A 462 69.98 -27.85 -39.46
C GLN A 462 70.35 -26.86 -38.31
N LEU A 463 69.28 -26.29 -37.72
CA LEU A 463 69.12 -25.96 -36.28
C LEU A 463 70.05 -24.86 -35.70
N ALA A 464 69.81 -24.27 -34.52
CA ALA A 464 68.59 -23.87 -33.79
C ALA A 464 69.03 -22.93 -32.64
N GLN A 465 68.09 -22.47 -31.81
CA GLN A 465 68.36 -21.89 -30.47
C GLN A 465 69.16 -20.55 -30.47
N SER A 466 69.22 -19.77 -29.38
CA SER A 466 68.25 -19.54 -28.29
C SER A 466 68.65 -18.27 -27.49
N GLN A 467 67.83 -17.95 -26.48
CA GLN A 467 68.09 -17.13 -25.28
C GLN A 467 67.67 -15.65 -25.31
N ALA A 468 66.92 -15.31 -24.24
CA ALA A 468 66.76 -13.96 -23.70
C ALA A 468 68.02 -13.59 -22.87
N PRO A 469 68.10 -12.38 -22.28
CA PRO A 469 67.43 -12.17 -20.98
C PRO A 469 66.33 -11.09 -21.02
N LEU A 470 65.24 -11.07 -20.23
CA LEU A 470 64.91 -11.43 -18.83
C LEU A 470 64.91 -10.22 -17.86
N LEU A 471 64.12 -10.34 -16.80
CA LEU A 471 63.93 -9.47 -15.63
C LEU A 471 63.15 -8.14 -15.83
N ASP A 472 62.32 -7.64 -14.88
CA ASP A 472 61.48 -8.23 -13.79
C ASP A 472 60.89 -7.05 -12.95
N GLN A 473 59.91 -7.12 -12.03
CA GLN A 473 58.96 -8.13 -11.50
C GLN A 473 57.66 -7.31 -11.08
N GLN A 474 56.63 -7.70 -10.30
CA GLN A 474 56.30 -8.87 -9.46
C GLN A 474 54.78 -8.98 -9.21
N ALA A 475 54.22 -10.20 -9.29
CA ALA A 475 53.12 -10.76 -8.47
C ALA A 475 51.72 -10.06 -8.41
N ALA A 476 50.64 -10.72 -7.99
CA ALA A 476 50.48 -12.07 -7.43
C ALA A 476 49.25 -12.83 -7.99
N ALA A 477 49.14 -14.11 -7.65
CA ALA A 477 48.01 -15.03 -7.89
C ALA A 477 47.96 -16.03 -6.71
N PRO A 478 47.06 -17.04 -6.67
CA PRO A 478 45.70 -17.20 -7.23
C PRO A 478 44.66 -17.44 -6.09
N ASP A 479 43.40 -17.82 -6.38
CA ASP A 479 42.83 -19.18 -6.15
C ASP A 479 41.27 -19.27 -6.09
N THR A 480 40.70 -20.07 -7.01
CA THR A 480 39.45 -20.90 -6.97
C THR A 480 38.13 -20.36 -6.29
N PRO A 481 37.05 -21.14 -5.95
CA PRO A 481 35.77 -21.04 -6.71
C PRO A 481 34.43 -20.96 -5.90
N GLU A 482 33.28 -20.97 -6.62
CA GLU A 482 31.87 -21.14 -6.16
C GLU A 482 31.25 -19.99 -5.31
N PRO A 483 29.89 -19.91 -5.06
CA PRO A 483 28.69 -20.51 -5.71
C PRO A 483 27.63 -19.39 -6.09
N PRO A 484 26.34 -19.66 -6.45
CA PRO A 484 25.37 -18.62 -6.88
C PRO A 484 24.60 -17.93 -5.72
N PRO A 485 23.91 -16.79 -5.96
CA PRO A 485 23.24 -15.99 -4.91
C PRO A 485 21.91 -16.61 -4.38
N PRO A 486 21.47 -16.20 -3.16
CA PRO A 486 20.27 -16.74 -2.51
C PRO A 486 18.96 -16.07 -2.96
N LEU A 487 17.85 -16.72 -2.58
CA LEU A 487 16.49 -16.16 -2.62
C LEU A 487 16.29 -15.11 -1.49
N PRO A 488 15.31 -14.19 -1.61
CA PRO A 488 14.92 -13.32 -0.51
C PRO A 488 14.27 -14.12 0.63
N ASP A 489 14.32 -13.54 1.84
CA ASP A 489 13.84 -14.12 3.10
C ASP A 489 12.52 -13.46 3.53
N ASP A 490 11.53 -14.25 3.96
CA ASP A 490 10.20 -13.76 4.32
C ASP A 490 10.18 -13.24 5.78
N GLY A 491 10.37 -11.93 5.93
CA GLY A 491 10.49 -11.25 7.22
C GLY A 491 9.18 -11.00 7.98
N GLU A 492 8.43 -12.05 8.34
CA GLU A 492 7.35 -11.95 9.34
C GLU A 492 7.89 -12.16 10.78
N ASP A 493 7.89 -11.11 11.63
CA ASP A 493 7.48 -11.27 13.03
C ASP A 493 7.13 -9.93 13.75
N LYS A 494 5.84 -9.76 14.08
CA LYS A 494 5.32 -9.22 15.37
C LYS A 494 5.62 -7.77 15.82
N PRO A 495 5.02 -7.27 16.93
CA PRO A 495 4.10 -7.90 17.92
C PRO A 495 2.61 -7.88 17.57
#